data_AF-A0A3B9GGA3-F1
#
_entry.id   AF-A0A3B9GGA3-F1
#
_cell.length_a   1.000
_cell.length_b   1.000
_cell.length_c   1.000
_cell.angle_alpha   90.00
_cell.angle_beta   90.00
_cell.angle_gamma   90.00
#
_symmetry.space_group_name_H-M   'P 1'
#
loop_
_entity.id
_entity.type
_entity.pdbx_description
1 polymer ?
#
loop_
_entity_poly.entity_id
_entity_poly.type
_entity_poly.pdbx_seq_one_letter_code
_entity_poly.pdbx_strand_id
1 'polypeptide(L)'
;MAAALTLAASELLAPKSLRSRNFWLAMAITYAPFLLANGILTGKPVVLYDDKRNLGIRAGSIPIEDFVYSFAMLLLAFVLFDLFSAFFERRRERKRAADRKGA
;
A
#
# COMPACT_ATOMS: atom_id res chain seq x y z
N MET A 1 15.80 -8.40 -1.11
CA MET A 1 16.22 -7.26 -0.26
C MET A 1 15.11 -6.22 -0.06
N ALA A 2 14.37 -5.83 -1.10
CA ALA A 2 13.26 -4.87 -1.00
C ALA A 2 12.12 -5.32 -0.05
N ALA A 3 11.66 -6.58 -0.16
CA ALA A 3 10.56 -7.10 0.66
C ALA A 3 10.81 -7.06 2.19
N ALA A 4 12.04 -7.35 2.61
CA ALA A 4 12.43 -7.32 4.03
C ALA A 4 12.49 -5.89 4.58
N LEU A 5 12.97 -4.93 3.77
CA LEU A 5 12.97 -3.51 4.12
C LEU A 5 11.54 -2.95 4.21
N THR A 6 10.63 -3.39 3.35
CA THR A 6 9.22 -3.00 3.41
C THR A 6 8.54 -3.47 4.71
N LEU A 7 8.74 -4.73 5.08
CA LEU A 7 8.18 -5.29 6.32
C LEU A 7 8.77 -4.61 7.57
N ALA A 8 10.10 -4.43 7.62
CA ALA A 8 10.77 -3.76 8.73
C ALA A 8 10.36 -2.27 8.86
N ALA A 9 10.21 -1.57 7.73
CA ALA A 9 9.70 -0.19 7.74
C ALA A 9 8.23 -0.12 8.17
N SER A 10 7.41 -1.12 7.81
CA SER A 10 5.99 -1.16 8.20
C SER A 10 5.79 -1.31 9.72
N GLU A 11 6.70 -2.00 10.41
CA GLU A 11 6.67 -2.07 11.88
C GLU A 11 7.17 -0.79 12.56
N LEU A 12 8.20 -0.13 12.01
CA LEU A 12 8.71 1.14 12.57
C LEU A 12 7.76 2.32 12.34
N LEU A 13 7.04 2.31 11.21
CA LEU A 13 6.10 3.35 10.83
C LEU A 13 4.66 3.06 11.24
N ALA A 14 4.37 1.86 11.77
CA ALA A 14 3.05 1.28 12.02
C ALA A 14 1.91 2.31 11.97
N PRO A 15 1.49 2.71 10.75
CA PRO A 15 0.64 3.87 10.62
C PRO A 15 -0.71 3.51 11.22
N LYS A 16 -1.44 4.51 11.75
CA LYS A 16 -2.82 4.30 12.24
C LYS A 16 -3.66 3.50 11.22
N SER A 17 -3.34 3.64 9.94
CA SER A 17 -3.89 2.88 8.83
C SER A 17 -3.76 1.36 8.98
N LEU A 18 -2.64 0.77 9.44
CA LEU A 18 -2.52 -0.69 9.62
C LEU A 18 -3.45 -1.25 10.71
N ARG A 19 -3.82 -0.44 11.70
CA ARG A 19 -4.82 -0.80 12.72
C ARG A 19 -6.26 -0.50 12.26
N SER A 20 -6.43 0.15 11.12
CA SER A 20 -7.75 0.52 10.60
C SER A 20 -8.42 -0.69 9.95
N ARG A 21 -9.66 -0.96 10.35
CA ARG A 21 -10.50 -1.96 9.68
C ARG A 21 -10.68 -1.64 8.18
N ASN A 22 -10.72 -0.36 7.83
CA ASN A 22 -10.89 0.07 6.44
C ASN A 22 -9.69 -0.31 5.57
N PHE A 23 -8.48 -0.31 6.13
CA PHE A 23 -7.29 -0.76 5.41
C PHE A 23 -7.37 -2.24 5.05
N TRP A 24 -7.73 -3.09 6.02
CA TRP A 24 -7.87 -4.52 5.78
C TRP A 24 -9.04 -4.86 4.84
N LEU A 25 -10.13 -4.10 4.89
CA LEU A 25 -11.21 -4.21 3.91
C LEU A 25 -10.76 -3.80 2.51
N ALA A 26 -10.05 -2.68 2.37
CA ALA A 26 -9.49 -2.24 1.09
C ALA A 26 -8.52 -3.28 0.54
N MET A 27 -7.62 -3.82 1.38
CA MET A 27 -6.73 -4.93 1.04
C MET A 27 -7.50 -6.14 0.49
N ALA A 28 -8.54 -6.62 1.20
CA ALA A 28 -9.33 -7.76 0.76
C ALA A 28 -10.03 -7.51 -0.59
N ILE A 29 -10.64 -6.32 -0.74
CA ILE A 29 -11.33 -5.92 -1.97
C ILE A 29 -10.34 -5.82 -3.14
N THR A 30 -9.15 -5.27 -2.93
CA THR A 30 -8.11 -5.14 -3.97
C THR A 30 -7.43 -6.46 -4.28
N TYR A 31 -7.30 -7.36 -3.31
CA TYR A 31 -6.66 -8.65 -3.52
C TYR A 31 -7.51 -9.60 -4.38
N ALA A 32 -8.83 -9.46 -4.38
CA ALA A 32 -9.70 -10.25 -5.26
C ALA A 32 -9.40 -10.07 -6.76
N PRO A 33 -9.43 -8.85 -7.35
CA PRO A 33 -9.04 -8.65 -8.74
C PRO A 33 -7.55 -8.85 -8.98
N PHE A 34 -6.68 -8.58 -7.99
CA PHE A 34 -5.24 -8.88 -8.06
C PHE A 34 -4.99 -10.38 -8.33
N LEU A 35 -5.61 -11.26 -7.54
CA LEU A 35 -5.44 -12.71 -7.68
C LEU A 35 -5.93 -13.19 -9.06
N LEU A 36 -7.07 -12.67 -9.53
CA LEU A 36 -7.63 -13.03 -10.82
C LEU A 36 -6.73 -12.56 -11.98
N ALA A 37 -6.40 -11.27 -12.01
CA ALA A 37 -5.62 -10.69 -13.10
C ALA A 37 -4.20 -11.23 -13.12
N ASN A 38 -3.49 -11.21 -11.99
CA ASN A 38 -2.11 -11.71 -11.94
C ASN A 38 -2.05 -13.22 -12.15
N GLY A 39 -3.02 -13.98 -11.65
CA GLY A 39 -3.11 -15.42 -11.92
C GLY A 39 -3.23 -15.70 -13.41
N ILE A 40 -4.11 -14.99 -14.12
CA ILE A 40 -4.27 -15.14 -15.58
C ILE A 40 -3.01 -14.71 -16.32
N LEU A 41 -2.46 -13.53 -16.00
CA LEU A 41 -1.33 -12.94 -16.72
C LEU A 41 -0.03 -13.75 -16.55
N THR A 42 0.22 -14.25 -15.35
CA THR A 42 1.40 -15.09 -15.06
C THR A 42 1.20 -16.53 -15.53
N GLY A 43 -0.04 -17.04 -15.53
CA GLY A 43 -0.37 -18.38 -16.01
C GLY A 43 -0.44 -18.52 -17.53
N LYS A 44 -0.73 -17.44 -18.27
CA LYS A 44 -0.75 -17.41 -19.75
C LYS A 44 0.56 -16.88 -20.37
N PRO A 45 1.71 -17.17 -19.74
CA PRO A 45 2.99 -16.47 -19.87
C PRO A 45 2.99 -15.07 -20.52
N VAL A 46 2.01 -14.22 -20.20
CA VAL A 46 1.95 -12.86 -20.74
C VAL A 46 2.94 -11.97 -19.97
N VAL A 47 3.01 -12.17 -18.65
CA VAL A 47 4.00 -11.54 -17.78
C VAL A 47 5.01 -12.60 -17.37
N LEU A 48 6.26 -12.41 -17.79
CA LEU A 48 7.35 -13.35 -17.57
C LEU A 48 8.27 -12.85 -16.47
N TYR A 49 8.63 -13.75 -15.57
CA TYR A 49 9.56 -13.50 -14.48
C TYR A 49 10.78 -14.41 -14.61
N ASP A 50 11.97 -13.87 -14.37
CA ASP A 50 13.21 -14.63 -14.32
C ASP A 50 13.50 -15.07 -12.89
N ASP A 51 13.30 -16.37 -12.61
CA ASP A 51 13.50 -17.03 -11.31
C ASP A 51 14.92 -16.81 -10.71
N LYS A 52 15.90 -16.34 -11.51
CA LYS A 52 17.23 -15.97 -11.02
C LYS A 52 17.29 -14.59 -10.36
N ARG A 53 16.27 -13.75 -10.55
CA ARG A 53 16.23 -12.35 -10.08
C ARG A 53 15.19 -12.09 -8.99
N ASN A 54 14.22 -12.97 -8.87
CA ASN A 54 13.24 -13.02 -7.80
C ASN A 54 13.52 -14.26 -6.91
N LEU A 55 12.75 -14.42 -5.85
CA LEU A 55 12.91 -15.44 -4.82
C LEU A 55 12.59 -16.85 -5.33
N GLY A 56 12.02 -16.99 -6.54
CA GLY A 56 11.58 -18.26 -7.10
C GLY A 56 10.37 -18.89 -6.38
N ILE A 57 9.81 -18.21 -5.38
CA ILE A 57 8.65 -18.68 -4.60
C ILE A 57 7.38 -18.13 -5.23
N ARG A 58 6.39 -19.00 -5.47
CA ARG A 58 5.14 -18.65 -6.13
C ARG A 58 3.92 -19.18 -5.35
N ALA A 59 2.83 -18.42 -5.40
CA ALA A 59 1.49 -18.87 -5.02
C ALA A 59 0.69 -19.13 -6.30
N GLY A 60 0.50 -20.40 -6.65
CA GLY A 60 0.05 -20.76 -7.99
C GLY A 60 1.09 -20.35 -9.03
N SER A 61 0.71 -19.51 -9.99
CA SER A 61 1.62 -18.94 -11.00
C SER A 61 2.23 -17.59 -10.59
N ILE A 62 1.72 -16.94 -9.54
CA ILE A 62 2.07 -15.57 -9.14
C ILE A 62 3.30 -15.58 -8.22
N PRO A 63 4.36 -14.81 -8.51
CA PRO A 63 5.49 -14.62 -7.59
C PRO A 63 5.07 -14.03 -6.24
N ILE A 64 5.66 -14.49 -5.14
CA ILE A 64 5.28 -14.03 -3.80
C ILE A 64 5.56 -12.54 -3.58
N GLU A 65 6.55 -11.99 -4.29
CA GLU A 65 6.92 -10.58 -4.23
C GLU A 65 5.83 -9.66 -4.78
N ASP A 66 4.99 -10.12 -5.70
CA ASP A 66 3.88 -9.32 -6.22
C ASP A 66 2.87 -9.00 -5.09
N PHE A 67 2.67 -9.94 -4.16
CA PHE A 67 1.83 -9.73 -2.98
C PHE A 67 2.44 -8.67 -2.07
N VAL A 68 3.74 -8.78 -1.79
CA VAL A 68 4.47 -7.81 -0.96
C VAL A 68 4.45 -6.42 -1.60
N TYR A 69 4.63 -6.35 -2.93
CA TYR A 69 4.58 -5.11 -3.68
C TYR A 69 3.20 -4.46 -3.62
N SER A 70 2.14 -5.26 -3.86
CA SER A 70 0.75 -4.78 -3.76
C SER A 70 0.42 -4.26 -2.36
N PHE A 71 0.83 -4.99 -1.31
CA PHE A 71 0.68 -4.55 0.07
C PHE A 71 1.40 -3.22 0.33
N ALA A 72 2.67 -3.11 -0.11
CA ALA A 72 3.48 -1.90 0.07
C ALA A 72 2.83 -0.68 -0.59
N MET A 73 2.32 -0.83 -1.81
CA MET A 73 1.66 0.23 -2.55
C MET A 73 0.37 0.70 -1.88
N LEU A 74 -0.47 -0.24 -1.43
CA LEU A 74 -1.70 0.09 -0.69
C LEU A 74 -1.38 0.78 0.64
N LEU A 75 -0.40 0.26 1.38
CA LEU A 75 0.05 0.86 2.63
C LEU A 75 0.55 2.29 2.41
N LEU A 76 1.36 2.51 1.37
CA LEU A 76 1.87 3.84 1.03
C LEU A 76 0.73 4.80 0.67
N ALA A 77 -0.27 4.35 -0.10
CA ALA A 77 -1.42 5.18 -0.46
C ALA A 77 -2.18 5.65 0.78
N PHE A 78 -2.41 4.76 1.76
CA PHE A 78 -3.06 5.10 3.02
C PHE A 78 -2.22 6.06 3.88
N VAL A 79 -0.91 5.82 3.98
CA VAL A 79 0.00 6.72 4.71
C VAL A 79 -0.02 8.12 4.10
N LEU A 80 0.05 8.23 2.78
CA LEU A 80 -0.02 9.51 2.08
C LEU A 80 -1.36 10.20 2.32
N PHE A 81 -2.46 9.45 2.26
CA PHE A 81 -3.79 9.97 2.55
C PHE A 81 -3.89 10.56 3.97
N ASP A 82 -3.39 9.84 4.97
CA ASP A 82 -3.40 10.29 6.36
C ASP A 82 -2.53 11.55 6.54
N LEU A 83 -1.35 11.58 5.92
CA LEU A 83 -0.43 12.72 5.96
C LEU A 83 -1.05 13.97 5.30
N PHE A 84 -1.62 13.83 4.10
CA PHE A 84 -2.22 14.96 3.40
C PHE A 84 -3.47 15.48 4.14
N SER A 85 -4.30 14.58 4.66
CA SER A 85 -5.49 14.95 5.43
C SER A 85 -5.11 15.79 6.65
N ALA A 86 -4.13 15.34 7.44
CA ALA A 86 -3.65 16.08 8.60
C ALA A 86 -3.01 17.43 8.23
N PHE A 87 -2.28 17.48 7.11
CA PHE A 87 -1.66 18.71 6.60
C PHE A 87 -2.72 19.76 6.21
N PHE A 88 -3.75 19.35 5.45
CA PHE A 88 -4.81 20.26 5.01
C PHE A 88 -5.68 20.75 6.17
N GLU A 89 -5.94 19.91 7.18
CA GLU A 89 -6.65 20.32 8.40
C GLU A 89 -5.92 21.42 9.15
N ARG A 90 -4.63 21.24 9.43
CA ARG A 90 -3.79 22.25 10.10
C ARG A 90 -3.76 23.57 9.33
N ARG A 91 -3.73 23.52 8.00
CA ARG A 91 -3.74 24.75 7.16
C ARG A 91 -5.08 25.48 7.24
N ARG A 92 -6.20 24.75 7.25
CA ARG A 92 -7.55 25.32 7.41
C ARG A 92 -7.73 25.98 8.78
N GLU A 93 -7.25 25.35 9.84
CA GLU A 93 -7.29 25.90 11.20
C GLU A 93 -6.49 27.20 11.33
N ARG A 94 -5.26 27.23 10.79
CA ARG A 94 -4.43 28.45 10.77
C ARG A 94 -5.10 29.61 10.06
N LYS A 95 -5.75 29.36 8.91
CA LYS A 95 -6.48 30.39 8.16
C LYS A 95 -7.65 30.94 8.98
N ARG A 96 -8.49 30.07 9.56
CA ARG A 96 -9.63 30.46 10.41
C ARG A 96 -9.19 31.25 11.65
N ALA A 97 -8.05 30.91 12.25
CA ALA A 97 -7.52 31.62 13.40
C ALA A 97 -7.00 33.02 13.04
N ALA A 98 -6.44 33.20 11.84
CA ALA A 98 -6.04 34.51 11.33
C ALA A 98 -7.26 35.41 11.05
N ASP A 99 -8.29 34.86 10.40
CA ASP A 99 -9.54 35.58 10.10
C ASP A 99 -10.24 36.09 11.37
N ARG A 100 -10.23 35.32 12.47
CA ARG A 100 -10.81 35.72 13.77
C ARG A 100 -10.02 36.80 14.52
N LYS A 101 -8.73 36.98 14.25
CA LYS A 101 -7.89 37.99 14.92
C LYS A 101 -7.90 39.34 14.20
N GLY A 102 -8.36 39.37 12.94
CA GLY A 102 -8.49 40.59 12.14
C GLY A 102 -9.91 41.18 12.10
N ALA A 103 -10.87 40.53 12.76
CA ALA A 103 -12.23 41.02 13.00
C ALA A 103 -12.35 41.55 14.44
#